data_AF-A0A7W5QKI6-F1
#
_entry.id   AF-A0A7W5QKI6-F1
#
_cell.length_a   1.000
_cell.length_b   1.000
_cell.length_c   1.000
_cell.angle_alpha   90.00
_cell.angle_beta   90.00
_cell.angle_gamma   90.00
#
_symmetry.space_group_name_H-M   'P 1'
#
loop_
_entity.id
_entity.type
_entity.pdbx_description
1 polymer ?
#
loop_
_entity_poly.entity_id
_entity_poly.type
_entity_poly.pdbx_seq_one_letter_code
_entity_poly.pdbx_strand_id
1 'polypeptide(L)' 'MSDAQASLVAIALLAFALALFAGWRAHRRTRRADPDAVGWVDWTLVQMAALIALAVSGYVALKG' A
#
# COMPACT_ATOMS: atom_id res chain seq x y z
N MET A 1 13.05 18.86 10.77
CA MET A 1 12.94 17.74 9.83
C MET A 1 14.00 17.96 8.77
N SER A 2 14.92 17.01 8.61
CA SER A 2 15.81 17.02 7.45
C SER A 2 15.01 16.72 6.18
N ASP A 3 15.44 17.20 5.01
CA ASP A 3 14.76 16.93 3.73
C ASP A 3 14.63 15.42 3.45
N ALA A 4 15.60 14.63 3.94
CA ALA A 4 15.57 13.18 3.90
C ALA A 4 14.42 12.59 4.75
N GLN A 5 14.21 13.08 5.98
CA GLN A 5 13.06 12.64 6.80
C GLN A 5 11.72 13.02 6.14
N ALA A 6 11.63 14.22 5.55
CA ALA A 6 10.41 14.67 4.87
C ALA A 6 10.02 13.75 3.70
N SER A 7 10.99 13.35 2.87
CA SER A 7 10.75 12.42 1.77
C SER A 7 10.36 11.01 2.24
N LEU A 8 10.98 10.50 3.31
CA LEU A 8 10.62 9.20 3.89
C LEU A 8 9.19 9.19 4.45
N VAL A 9 8.78 10.26 5.12
CA VAL A 9 7.40 10.41 5.62
C VAL A 9 6.40 10.47 4.45
N ALA A 10 6.73 11.21 3.39
CA ALA A 10 5.87 11.27 2.20
C ALA A 10 5.72 9.90 1.53
N ILE A 11 6.81 9.14 1.38
CA ILE A 11 6.79 7.77 0.85
C ILE A 11 5.94 6.86 1.74
N ALA A 12 6.11 6.95 3.06
CA ALA A 12 5.32 6.17 4.01
C ALA A 12 3.81 6.46 3.86
N LEU A 13 3.40 7.73 3.83
CA LEU A 13 2.00 8.10 3.66
C LEU A 13 1.43 7.61 2.33
N LEU A 14 2.20 7.69 1.24
CA LEU A 14 1.78 7.23 -0.08
C LEU A 14 1.65 5.69 -0.12
N ALA A 15 2.59 4.97 0.49
CA ALA A 15 2.52 3.52 0.63
C ALA A 15 1.32 3.08 1.48
N PHE A 16 1.02 3.80 2.57
CA PHE A 16 -0.17 3.57 3.38
C PHE A 16 -1.46 3.77 2.57
N ALA A 17 -1.57 4.88 1.83
CA ALA A 17 -2.72 5.15 0.98
C ALA A 17 -2.90 4.07 -0.10
N LEU A 18 -1.82 3.61 -0.72
CA LEU A 18 -1.83 2.51 -1.68
C LEU A 18 -2.27 1.20 -1.06
N ALA A 19 -1.81 0.87 0.15
CA ALA A 19 -2.22 -0.34 0.86
C ALA A 19 -3.73 -0.34 1.16
N LEU A 20 -4.27 0.80 1.62
CA LEU A 20 -5.71 0.96 1.86
C LEU A 20 -6.52 0.84 0.56
N PHE A 21 -6.06 1.49 -0.51
CA PHE A 21 -6.73 1.43 -1.81
C PHE A 21 -6.73 0.00 -2.37
N ALA A 22 -5.60 -0.69 -2.31
CA ALA A 22 -5.45 -2.06 -2.77
C ALA A 22 -6.33 -3.02 -1.97
N GLY A 23 -6.34 -2.92 -0.64
CA GLY A 23 -7.22 -3.70 0.23
C GLY A 23 -8.71 -3.44 -0.02
N TRP A 24 -9.09 -2.17 -0.22
CA TRP A 24 -10.46 -1.81 -0.58
C TRP A 24 -10.85 -2.36 -1.96
N ARG A 25 -9.95 -2.33 -2.94
CA ARG A 25 -10.19 -2.86 -4.28
C ARG A 25 -10.31 -4.38 -4.28
N ALA A 26 -9.50 -5.07 -3.48
CA ALA A 26 -9.62 -6.50 -3.22
C ALA A 26 -10.96 -6.83 -2.54
N HIS A 27 -11.31 -6.13 -1.47
CA HIS A 27 -12.59 -6.31 -0.75
C HIS A 27 -13.81 -6.04 -1.62
N ARG A 28 -13.74 -5.03 -2.50
CA ARG A 28 -14.78 -4.79 -3.50
C ARG A 28 -14.88 -5.92 -4.52
N ARG A 29 -13.79 -6.61 -4.87
CA ARG A 29 -13.83 -7.79 -5.75
C ARG A 29 -14.48 -8.98 -5.07
N THR A 30 -14.23 -9.22 -3.78
CA THR A 30 -14.88 -10.29 -3.00
C THR A 30 -16.40 -10.13 -2.94
N ARG A 31 -16.90 -8.89 -3.10
CA ARG A 31 -18.33 -8.58 -3.15
C ARG A 31 -18.91 -8.47 -4.56
N ARG A 32 -18.17 -8.82 -5.62
CA ARG A 32 -18.71 -8.84 -6.98
C ARG A 32 -19.50 -10.13 -7.21
N ALA A 33 -20.61 -9.98 -7.94
CA ALA A 33 -21.48 -11.07 -8.37
C ALA A 33 -20.86 -11.96 -9.46
N ASP A 34 -19.73 -11.55 -10.05
CA ASP A 34 -19.05 -12.27 -11.12
C ASP A 34 -17.61 -12.63 -10.71
N PRO A 35 -17.39 -13.85 -10.16
CA PRO A 35 -16.08 -14.32 -9.71
C PRO A 35 -15.11 -14.63 -10.84
N ASP A 36 -15.59 -14.79 -12.08
CA ASP A 36 -14.79 -15.21 -13.23
C ASP A 36 -14.12 -14.04 -13.98
N ALA A 37 -14.38 -12.80 -13.57
CA ALA A 37 -13.70 -11.63 -14.11
C ALA A 37 -12.22 -11.61 -13.67
N VAL A 38 -11.34 -12.24 -14.47
CA VAL A 38 -9.89 -12.31 -14.23
C VAL A 38 -9.32 -10.90 -14.14
N GLY A 39 -9.01 -10.49 -12.91
CA GLY A 39 -8.36 -9.22 -12.64
C GLY A 39 -6.91 -9.29 -13.07
N TRP A 40 -6.54 -8.51 -14.10
CA TRP A 40 -5.15 -8.38 -14.58
C TRP A 40 -4.12 -8.00 -13.51
N VAL A 41 -4.57 -7.40 -12.42
CA VAL A 41 -3.75 -6.96 -11.29
C VAL A 41 -4.21 -7.69 -10.03
N ASP A 42 -3.28 -8.38 -9.36
CA ASP A 42 -3.46 -8.95 -8.03
C ASP A 42 -3.36 -7.83 -6.99
N TRP A 43 -4.53 -7.36 -6.52
CA TRP A 43 -4.59 -6.30 -5.52
C TRP A 43 -4.08 -6.73 -4.15
N THR A 44 -4.10 -8.04 -3.83
CA THR A 44 -3.53 -8.56 -2.59
C THR A 44 -2.00 -8.43 -2.63
N LEU A 45 -1.38 -8.78 -3.76
CA LEU A 45 0.06 -8.59 -3.96
C LEU A 45 0.44 -7.11 -3.86
N VAL A 46 -0.33 -6.22 -4.49
CA VAL A 46 -0.12 -4.77 -4.41
C VAL A 46 -0.23 -4.28 -2.97
N GLN A 47 -1.23 -4.74 -2.22
CA GLN A 47 -1.41 -4.39 -0.82
C GLN A 47 -0.22 -4.86 0.03
N MET A 48 0.25 -6.10 -0.17
CA MET A 48 1.42 -6.62 0.53
C MET A 48 2.68 -5.79 0.23
N ALA A 49 2.96 -5.50 -1.04
CA ALA A 49 4.11 -4.69 -1.43
C ALA A 49 4.04 -3.28 -0.83
N ALA A 50 2.85 -2.66 -0.81
CA ALA A 50 2.64 -1.35 -0.21
C ALA A 50 2.84 -1.36 1.31
N LEU A 51 2.38 -2.40 2.02
CA LEU A 51 2.61 -2.57 3.46
C LEU A 51 4.09 -2.77 3.80
N ILE A 52 4.83 -3.51 2.96
CA ILE A 52 6.28 -3.68 3.13
C ILE A 52 6.98 -2.33 2.95
N ALA A 53 6.67 -1.59 1.89
CA ALA A 53 7.25 -0.28 1.64
C ALA A 53 6.98 0.69 2.80
N LEU A 54 5.73 0.73 3.29
CA LEU A 54 5.33 1.52 4.46
C LEU A 54 6.14 1.15 5.71
N ALA A 55 6.27 -0.14 6.00
CA ALA A 55 6.97 -0.63 7.18
C ALA A 55 8.46 -0.22 7.16
N VAL A 56 9.12 -0.37 5.99
CA VAL A 56 10.52 0.02 5.83
C VAL A 56 10.70 1.53 5.93
N SER A 57 9.93 2.32 5.18
CA SER A 57 10.06 3.78 5.21
C SER A 57 9.71 4.35 6.58
N GLY A 58 8.68 3.81 7.24
CA GLY A 58 8.28 4.22 8.59
C GLY A 58 9.34 3.88 9.63
N TYR A 59 9.89 2.68 9.59
CA TYR A 59 10.97 2.29 10.49
C TYR A 59 12.21 3.19 10.34
N VAL A 60 12.63 3.46 9.10
CA VAL A 60 13.79 4.34 8.84
C VAL A 60 13.49 5.77 9.27
N ALA A 61 12.29 6.29 8.99
CA ALA A 61 11.89 7.65 9.40
C ALA A 61 11.83 7.83 10.93
N LEU A 62 11.47 6.78 11.68
CA LEU A 62 11.38 6.82 13.14
C LEU A 62 12.73 6.61 13.84
N LYS A 63 13.64 5.87 13.19
CA LYS A 63 15.00 5.62 13.70
C LYS A 63 15.97 6.75 13.37
N GLY A 64 15.77 7.44 12.25
CA GLY A 64 16.65 8.48 11.72
C GLY A 64 16.41 9.87 12.30
#